data_AF-A0A1V9BC41-F1
#
_entry.id   AF-A0A1V9BC41-F1
#
_cell.length_a   1.000
_cell.length_b   1.000
_cell.length_c   1.000
_cell.angle_alpha   90.00
_cell.angle_beta   90.00
_cell.angle_gamma   90.00
#
_symmetry.space_group_name_H-M   'P 1'
#
loop_
_entity.id
_entity.type
_entity.pdbx_description
1 polymer ?
#
loop_
_entity_poly.entity_id
_entity_poly.type
_entity_poly.pdbx_seq_one_letter_code
_entity_poly.pdbx_strand_id
1 'polypeptide(L)'
;MKKQLRNWLDERARSFVSESGVRGDEEIARKQQLCQRRGAEIVRCTIRGQIVGRQTVERETKVVYIAHHQFLIKHGATLYMEEQVEERCARFLGDELVDDQRISRMGEYVEAPRVERERWTGERLSYQYDRAQAVRYAETWWNRHNPAFPSFPVDCTNFVSQCLYAGGAPMTGYPNRARGWWCQNGSWSYSWAVAHSLRWYLSGSRIGLQAVEVPEPEQLMAGDVICYDFQGDGRFDHSTIVVAKDQDGMPLVNAHTTNSRMRYWSYEDSSAYTPNIRYKFFHIIDRK
;
A
#
# COMPACT_ATOMS: atom_id res chain seq x y z
N MET A 1 -14.66 4.78 28.58
CA MET A 1 -13.69 4.35 27.54
C MET A 1 -14.22 3.46 26.39
N LYS A 2 -14.35 2.12 26.50
CA LYS A 2 -14.68 1.24 25.34
C LYS A 2 -15.92 1.65 24.52
N LYS A 3 -17.01 2.00 25.22
CA LYS A 3 -18.26 2.49 24.61
C LYS A 3 -18.05 3.81 23.87
N GLN A 4 -17.28 4.74 24.43
CA GLN A 4 -16.96 6.00 23.77
C GLN A 4 -16.09 5.80 22.53
N LEU A 5 -15.06 4.93 22.61
CA LEU A 5 -14.25 4.62 21.43
C LEU A 5 -15.11 4.02 20.31
N ARG A 6 -16.04 3.13 20.64
CA ARG A 6 -16.99 2.60 19.67
C ARG A 6 -17.85 3.70 19.04
N ASN A 7 -18.46 4.56 19.86
CA ASN A 7 -19.27 5.68 19.37
C ASN A 7 -18.44 6.62 18.47
N TRP A 8 -17.20 6.91 18.85
CA TRP A 8 -16.26 7.71 18.05
C TRP A 8 -15.99 7.09 16.68
N LEU A 9 -15.76 5.78 16.62
CA LEU A 9 -15.56 5.08 15.34
C LEU A 9 -16.84 5.03 14.50
N ASP A 10 -18.01 4.88 15.13
CA ASP A 10 -19.30 4.92 14.45
C ASP A 10 -19.58 6.32 13.87
N GLU A 11 -19.24 7.39 14.59
CA GLU A 11 -19.31 8.77 14.11
C GLU A 11 -18.34 9.00 12.95
N ARG A 12 -17.06 8.62 13.12
CA ARG A 12 -16.04 8.70 12.07
C ARG A 12 -16.46 7.96 10.80
N ALA A 13 -17.06 6.77 10.92
CA ALA A 13 -17.56 6.02 9.78
C ALA A 13 -18.67 6.77 9.03
N ARG A 14 -19.61 7.40 9.74
CA ARG A 14 -20.66 8.23 9.11
C ARG A 14 -20.08 9.42 8.37
N SER A 15 -19.01 10.01 8.90
CA SER A 15 -18.34 11.17 8.29
C SER A 15 -17.81 10.90 6.89
N PHE A 16 -17.44 9.65 6.57
CA PHE A 16 -17.02 9.29 5.21
C PHE A 16 -18.17 9.28 4.19
N VAL A 17 -19.42 9.10 4.66
CA VAL A 17 -20.61 8.99 3.80
C VAL A 17 -21.36 10.32 3.73
N SER A 18 -21.39 11.11 4.80
CA SER A 18 -22.17 12.35 4.86
C SER A 18 -21.52 13.51 4.11
N GLU A 19 -22.30 14.27 3.32
CA GLU A 19 -21.89 15.55 2.71
C GLU A 19 -21.69 16.68 3.74
N SER A 20 -22.22 16.50 4.96
CA SER A 20 -22.00 17.43 6.06
C SER A 20 -20.57 17.29 6.59
N GLY A 21 -19.68 18.10 6.03
CA GLY A 21 -18.26 18.12 6.34
C GLY A 21 -18.01 18.09 7.85
N VAL A 22 -17.34 17.02 8.29
CA VAL A 22 -16.70 17.05 9.60
C VAL A 22 -15.58 18.05 9.52
N ARG A 23 -15.77 19.18 10.20
CA ARG A 23 -14.69 20.14 10.47
C ARG A 23 -13.54 19.38 11.12
N GLY A 24 -12.42 19.25 10.41
CA GLY A 24 -11.12 18.94 11.02
C GLY A 24 -10.41 17.67 10.58
N ASP A 25 -10.96 16.83 9.69
CA ASP A 25 -10.23 15.65 9.18
C ASP A 25 -9.98 15.74 7.67
N GLU A 26 -8.80 16.24 7.32
CA GLU A 26 -8.34 16.41 5.93
C GLU A 26 -8.29 15.08 5.16
N GLU A 27 -8.08 13.94 5.83
CA GLU A 27 -8.06 12.63 5.15
C GLU A 27 -9.44 12.23 4.65
N ILE A 28 -10.47 12.43 5.48
CA ILE A 28 -11.87 12.16 5.12
C ILE A 28 -12.26 13.05 3.94
N ALA A 29 -11.97 14.35 4.03
CA ALA A 29 -12.26 15.31 2.97
C ALA A 29 -11.57 14.93 1.65
N ARG A 30 -10.28 14.57 1.68
CA ARG A 30 -9.55 14.12 0.48
C ARG A 30 -10.17 12.87 -0.12
N LYS A 31 -10.56 11.88 0.70
CA LYS A 31 -11.18 10.64 0.20
C LYS A 31 -12.55 10.89 -0.44
N GLN A 32 -13.39 11.71 0.18
CA GLN A 32 -14.69 12.09 -0.37
C GLN A 32 -14.55 12.86 -1.68
N GLN A 33 -13.68 13.87 -1.71
CA GLN A 33 -13.39 14.65 -2.91
C GLN A 33 -12.82 13.77 -4.03
N LEU A 34 -11.92 12.84 -3.69
CA LEU A 34 -11.36 11.90 -4.65
C LEU A 34 -12.46 11.04 -5.28
N CYS A 35 -13.36 10.47 -4.47
CA CYS A 35 -14.51 9.71 -4.98
C CYS A 35 -15.40 10.57 -5.87
N GLN A 36 -15.74 11.78 -5.42
CA GLN A 36 -16.59 12.70 -6.16
C GLN A 36 -15.99 13.09 -7.54
N ARG A 37 -14.68 13.39 -7.61
CA ARG A 37 -13.99 13.77 -8.86
C ARG A 37 -14.09 12.69 -9.94
N ARG A 38 -14.12 11.42 -9.54
CA ARG A 38 -14.24 10.27 -10.45
C ARG A 38 -15.69 9.76 -10.59
N GLY A 39 -16.69 10.51 -10.14
CA GLY A 39 -18.08 10.04 -10.19
C GLY A 39 -18.37 8.77 -9.37
N ALA A 40 -17.57 8.52 -8.34
CA ALA A 40 -17.78 7.45 -7.37
C ALA A 40 -18.31 7.99 -6.04
N GLU A 41 -18.94 7.12 -5.26
CA GLU A 41 -19.60 7.45 -4.01
C GLU A 41 -19.30 6.39 -2.95
N ILE A 42 -18.94 6.83 -1.74
CA ILE A 42 -18.86 5.94 -0.58
C ILE A 42 -20.28 5.76 -0.03
N VAL A 43 -21.00 4.74 -0.49
CA VAL A 43 -22.40 4.50 -0.07
C VAL A 43 -22.50 3.95 1.35
N ARG A 44 -21.42 3.35 1.86
CA ARG A 44 -21.34 2.86 3.24
C ARG A 44 -19.89 2.77 3.70
N CYS A 45 -19.62 3.22 4.92
CA CYS A 45 -18.38 2.96 5.62
C CYS A 45 -18.66 2.20 6.93
N THR A 46 -17.79 1.26 7.30
CA THR A 46 -17.79 0.61 8.62
C THR A 46 -16.37 0.59 9.14
N ILE A 47 -16.19 0.91 10.43
CA ILE A 47 -14.88 0.88 11.09
C ILE A 47 -14.95 -0.06 12.28
N ARG A 48 -14.13 -1.11 12.27
CA ARG A 48 -14.01 -2.05 13.38
C ARG A 48 -12.71 -1.80 14.14
N GLY A 49 -12.82 -1.46 15.41
CA GLY A 49 -11.68 -1.25 16.31
C GLY A 49 -11.31 -2.50 17.11
N GLN A 50 -10.04 -2.88 17.11
CA GLN A 50 -9.48 -3.91 17.98
C GLN A 50 -8.38 -3.32 18.86
N ILE A 51 -8.59 -3.28 20.17
CA ILE A 51 -7.58 -2.80 21.13
C ILE A 51 -6.40 -3.78 21.16
N VAL A 52 -5.19 -3.25 20.97
CA VAL A 52 -3.93 -4.03 21.00
C VAL A 52 -2.99 -3.58 22.12
N GLY A 53 -3.20 -2.38 22.68
CA GLY A 53 -2.40 -1.87 23.79
C GLY A 53 -3.19 -0.89 24.64
N ARG A 54 -2.84 -0.84 25.93
CA ARG A 54 -3.37 0.16 26.87
C ARG A 54 -2.29 0.53 27.87
N GLN A 55 -2.08 1.82 28.06
CA GLN A 55 -1.18 2.37 29.07
C GLN A 55 -1.90 3.50 29.82
N THR A 56 -1.79 3.52 31.14
CA THR A 56 -2.36 4.58 31.98
C THR A 56 -1.25 5.19 32.83
N VAL A 57 -1.12 6.51 32.79
CA VAL A 57 -0.19 7.30 33.60
C VAL A 57 -1.00 8.43 34.24
N GLU A 58 -1.01 8.48 35.57
CA GLU A 58 -1.83 9.41 36.35
C GLU A 58 -3.32 9.40 35.92
N ARG A 59 -3.80 10.48 35.28
CA ARG A 59 -5.17 10.61 34.77
C ARG A 59 -5.29 10.40 33.27
N GLU A 60 -4.18 10.18 32.56
CA GLU A 60 -4.15 9.96 31.13
C GLU A 60 -4.12 8.46 30.80
N THR A 61 -5.04 8.00 29.96
CA THR A 61 -5.03 6.65 29.41
C THR A 61 -4.85 6.69 27.90
N LYS A 62 -3.78 6.06 27.40
CA LYS A 62 -3.53 5.81 25.98
C LYS A 62 -4.03 4.43 25.62
N VAL A 63 -4.85 4.34 24.58
CA VAL A 63 -5.37 3.09 24.02
C VAL A 63 -4.89 2.98 22.59
N VAL A 64 -4.02 2.01 22.32
CA VAL A 64 -3.57 1.67 20.98
C VAL A 64 -4.51 0.61 20.42
N TYR A 65 -5.04 0.84 19.23
CA TYR A 65 -5.98 -0.06 18.58
C TYR A 65 -5.79 -0.09 17.07
N ILE A 66 -6.19 -1.20 16.46
CA ILE A 66 -6.25 -1.37 15.01
C ILE A 66 -7.64 -0.99 14.53
N ALA A 67 -7.72 -0.05 13.59
CA ALA A 67 -8.95 0.35 12.91
C ALA A 67 -9.00 -0.31 11.53
N HIS A 68 -9.97 -1.20 11.33
CA HIS A 68 -10.25 -1.80 10.03
C HIS A 68 -11.44 -1.07 9.39
N HIS A 69 -11.13 -0.25 8.39
CA HIS A 69 -12.10 0.48 7.57
C HIS A 69 -12.55 -0.38 6.39
N GLN A 70 -13.85 -0.40 6.15
CA GLN A 70 -14.47 -1.05 5.01
C GLN A 70 -15.36 -0.03 4.31
N PHE A 71 -15.00 0.33 3.08
CA PHE A 71 -15.71 1.30 2.24
C PHE A 71 -16.42 0.54 1.11
N LEU A 72 -17.74 0.54 1.13
CA LEU A 72 -18.52 0.13 -0.03
C LEU A 72 -18.59 1.31 -0.98
N ILE A 73 -17.92 1.19 -2.13
CA ILE A 73 -17.81 2.25 -3.13
C ILE A 73 -18.68 1.88 -4.32
N LYS A 74 -19.57 2.79 -4.70
CA LYS A 74 -20.34 2.75 -5.93
C LYS A 74 -19.63 3.56 -7.00
N HIS A 75 -19.41 2.97 -8.18
CA HIS A 75 -18.85 3.66 -9.31
C HIS A 75 -19.60 3.26 -10.59
N GLY A 76 -20.43 4.17 -11.11
CA GLY A 76 -21.38 3.87 -12.18
C GLY A 76 -22.35 2.75 -11.78
N ALA A 77 -22.33 1.64 -12.53
CA ALA A 77 -23.15 0.46 -12.28
C ALA A 77 -22.49 -0.58 -11.36
N THR A 78 -21.24 -0.37 -10.96
CA THR A 78 -20.48 -1.32 -10.14
C THR A 78 -20.42 -0.90 -8.68
N LEU A 79 -20.33 -1.91 -7.82
CA LEU A 79 -20.05 -1.78 -6.40
C LEU A 79 -18.82 -2.62 -6.08
N TYR A 80 -17.89 -2.08 -5.32
CA TYR A 80 -16.75 -2.83 -4.80
C TYR A 80 -16.44 -2.43 -3.36
N MET A 81 -15.75 -3.33 -2.66
CA MET A 81 -15.30 -3.11 -1.29
C MET A 81 -13.83 -2.73 -1.31
N GLU A 82 -13.53 -1.50 -0.90
CA GLU A 82 -12.19 -1.07 -0.53
C GLU A 82 -12.00 -1.28 0.98
N GLU A 83 -10.85 -1.80 1.39
CA GLU A 83 -10.54 -2.00 2.80
C GLU A 83 -9.20 -1.37 3.17
N GLN A 84 -9.12 -0.79 4.36
CA GLN A 84 -7.87 -0.22 4.90
C GLN A 84 -7.71 -0.61 6.37
N VAL A 85 -6.50 -0.98 6.77
CA VAL A 85 -6.16 -1.29 8.16
C VAL A 85 -5.05 -0.35 8.62
N GLU A 86 -5.34 0.39 9.69
CA GLU A 86 -4.42 1.36 10.29
C GLU A 86 -4.34 1.17 11.80
N GLU A 87 -3.22 1.59 12.39
CA GLU A 87 -3.03 1.64 13.82
C GLU A 87 -3.31 3.06 14.33
N ARG A 88 -4.01 3.17 15.46
CA ARG A 88 -4.43 4.46 16.03
C ARG A 88 -4.20 4.47 17.54
N CYS A 89 -3.99 5.66 18.08
CA CYS A 89 -3.86 5.93 19.51
C CYS A 89 -4.97 6.88 19.94
N ALA A 90 -5.88 6.40 20.79
CA ALA A 90 -6.88 7.21 21.47
C ALA A 90 -6.36 7.62 22.85
N ARG A 91 -6.39 8.91 23.17
CA ARG A 91 -6.10 9.44 24.50
C ARG A 91 -7.38 9.76 25.26
N PHE A 92 -7.40 9.33 26.51
CA PHE A 92 -8.47 9.62 27.46
C PHE A 92 -7.92 10.39 28.66
N LEU A 93 -8.63 11.44 29.09
CA LEU A 93 -8.42 12.07 30.39
C LEU A 93 -9.57 11.67 31.31
N GLY A 94 -9.28 10.87 32.33
CA GLY A 94 -10.32 10.19 33.10
C GLY A 94 -11.13 9.25 32.21
N ASP A 95 -12.41 9.55 32.02
CA ASP A 95 -13.31 8.75 31.19
C ASP A 95 -13.64 9.38 29.83
N GLU A 96 -13.11 10.56 29.51
CA GLU A 96 -13.42 11.30 28.28
C GLU A 96 -12.35 11.11 27.21
N LEU A 97 -12.77 10.77 25.98
CA LEU A 97 -11.90 10.78 24.80
C LEU A 97 -11.53 12.23 24.45
N VAL A 98 -10.25 12.56 24.50
CA VAL A 98 -9.77 13.92 24.23
C VAL A 98 -9.04 14.05 22.90
N ASP A 99 -8.57 12.95 22.34
CA ASP A 99 -7.80 12.93 21.08
C ASP A 99 -7.73 11.50 20.52
N ASP A 100 -7.63 11.41 19.20
CA ASP A 100 -7.51 10.15 18.48
C ASP A 100 -6.70 10.34 17.20
N GLN A 101 -5.52 9.74 17.14
CA GLN A 101 -4.56 9.96 16.06
C GLN A 101 -4.11 8.67 15.42
N ARG A 102 -3.87 8.70 14.10
CA ARG A 102 -3.21 7.63 13.36
C ARG A 102 -1.76 7.50 13.84
N ILE A 103 -1.30 6.28 14.09
CA ILE A 103 0.12 6.00 14.30
C ILE A 103 0.76 5.76 12.93
N SER A 104 1.57 6.72 12.48
CA SER A 104 2.35 6.54 11.25
C SER A 104 3.53 5.61 11.49
N ARG A 105 3.69 4.61 10.63
CA ARG A 105 4.87 3.73 10.58
C ARG A 105 5.86 4.12 9.50
N MET A 106 5.61 5.19 8.74
CA MET A 106 6.61 5.71 7.82
C MET A 106 7.77 6.24 8.67
N GLY A 107 8.92 5.56 8.58
CA GLY A 107 10.09 5.87 9.38
C GLY A 107 10.78 7.16 8.94
N GLU A 108 11.80 7.54 9.70
CA GLU A 108 12.67 8.67 9.38
C GLU A 108 13.43 8.45 8.05
N TYR A 109 13.84 9.57 7.45
CA TYR A 109 14.61 9.56 6.20
C TYR A 109 15.95 8.82 6.39
N VAL A 110 16.07 7.64 5.79
CA VAL A 110 17.35 6.91 5.69
C VAL A 110 17.79 6.90 4.24
N GLU A 111 19.00 7.35 3.90
CA GLU A 111 19.49 7.35 2.51
C GLU A 111 19.28 5.98 1.85
N ALA A 112 18.63 5.96 0.68
CA ALA A 112 18.34 4.71 0.00
C ALA A 112 19.64 4.08 -0.52
N PRO A 113 19.86 2.78 -0.30
CA PRO A 113 21.07 2.13 -0.76
C PRO A 113 21.11 2.10 -2.30
N ARG A 114 22.32 2.27 -2.85
CA ARG A 114 22.55 2.22 -4.30
C ARG A 114 22.39 0.78 -4.80
N VAL A 115 21.67 0.63 -5.91
CA VAL A 115 21.52 -0.64 -6.63
C VAL A 115 22.55 -0.71 -7.75
N GLU A 116 23.29 -1.81 -7.80
CA GLU A 116 24.19 -2.13 -8.89
C GLU A 116 23.40 -2.63 -10.11
N ARG A 117 23.74 -2.11 -11.29
CA ARG A 117 23.14 -2.62 -12.54
C ARG A 117 23.64 -4.03 -12.80
N GLU A 118 22.71 -4.96 -13.02
CA GLU A 118 23.08 -6.29 -13.49
C GLU A 118 23.72 -6.21 -14.88
N ARG A 119 24.93 -6.77 -14.99
CA ARG A 119 25.55 -6.99 -16.29
C ARG A 119 24.82 -8.14 -16.97
N TRP A 120 24.32 -7.89 -18.18
CA TRP A 120 23.72 -8.94 -18.99
C TRP A 120 24.79 -9.96 -19.39
N THR A 121 24.62 -11.21 -18.96
CA THR A 121 25.57 -12.31 -19.20
C THR A 121 25.27 -13.07 -20.49
N GLY A 122 24.20 -12.73 -21.22
CA GLY A 122 23.74 -13.48 -22.40
C GLY A 122 22.69 -14.54 -22.07
N GLU A 123 22.59 -14.99 -20.82
CA GLU A 123 21.57 -15.97 -20.40
C GLU A 123 20.19 -15.31 -20.26
N ARG A 124 19.20 -15.90 -20.94
CA ARG A 124 17.79 -15.58 -20.72
C ARG A 124 17.21 -16.66 -19.80
N LEU A 125 16.75 -16.27 -18.62
CA LEU A 125 15.93 -17.14 -17.78
C LEU A 125 14.55 -17.25 -18.43
N SER A 126 14.17 -18.46 -18.83
CA SER A 126 12.83 -18.74 -19.31
C SER A 126 11.89 -18.85 -18.11
N TYR A 127 10.94 -17.93 -18.00
CA TYR A 127 9.86 -17.98 -17.02
C TYR A 127 8.62 -17.33 -17.62
N GLN A 128 7.47 -17.69 -17.08
CA GLN A 128 6.18 -17.06 -17.40
C GLN A 128 5.65 -16.36 -16.16
N TYR A 129 5.27 -15.09 -16.30
CA TYR A 129 4.62 -14.35 -15.22
C TYR A 129 3.13 -14.66 -15.20
N ASP A 130 2.68 -15.32 -14.13
CA ASP A 130 1.27 -15.59 -13.85
C ASP A 130 0.68 -14.44 -13.00
N ARG A 131 0.06 -13.49 -13.70
CA ARG A 131 -0.64 -12.35 -13.10
C ARG A 131 -1.74 -12.77 -12.13
N ALA A 132 -2.48 -13.83 -12.46
CA ALA A 132 -3.59 -14.27 -11.62
C ALA A 132 -3.07 -14.79 -10.29
N GLN A 133 -1.93 -15.48 -10.28
CA GLN A 133 -1.28 -15.94 -9.05
C GLN A 133 -0.70 -14.77 -8.23
N ALA A 134 -0.11 -13.77 -8.88
CA ALA A 134 0.34 -12.55 -8.18
C ALA A 134 -0.83 -11.81 -7.52
N VAL A 135 -1.95 -11.62 -8.22
CA VAL A 135 -3.15 -11.00 -7.66
C VAL A 135 -3.76 -11.85 -6.56
N ARG A 136 -3.85 -13.18 -6.73
CA ARG A 136 -4.35 -14.07 -5.69
C ARG A 136 -3.52 -13.99 -4.42
N TYR A 137 -2.20 -13.88 -4.56
CA TYR A 137 -1.31 -13.65 -3.42
C TYR A 137 -1.61 -12.31 -2.75
N ALA A 138 -1.71 -11.23 -3.54
CA ALA A 138 -2.02 -9.90 -3.04
C ALA A 138 -3.35 -9.87 -2.28
N GLU A 139 -4.39 -10.51 -2.81
CA GLU A 139 -5.72 -10.66 -2.18
C GLU A 139 -5.69 -11.52 -0.92
N THR A 140 -4.78 -12.50 -0.85
CA THR A 140 -4.64 -13.36 0.32
C THR A 140 -3.95 -12.64 1.47
N TRP A 141 -2.90 -11.87 1.17
CA TRP A 141 -1.99 -11.32 2.17
C TRP A 141 -2.14 -9.82 2.44
N TRP A 142 -3.05 -9.11 1.76
CA TRP A 142 -3.16 -7.63 1.84
C TRP A 142 -3.19 -7.02 3.26
N ASN A 143 -3.69 -7.74 4.27
CA ASN A 143 -3.81 -7.27 5.65
C ASN A 143 -2.96 -8.02 6.69
N ARG A 144 -2.06 -8.92 6.27
CA ARG A 144 -1.20 -9.67 7.21
C ARG A 144 0.11 -10.10 6.55
N HIS A 145 1.15 -10.28 7.34
CA HIS A 145 2.45 -10.72 6.85
C HIS A 145 2.46 -12.23 6.58
N ASN A 146 3.11 -12.65 5.49
CA ASN A 146 3.36 -14.06 5.23
C ASN A 146 4.57 -14.54 6.05
N PRO A 147 4.40 -15.53 6.97
CA PRO A 147 5.48 -16.02 7.82
C PRO A 147 6.61 -16.73 7.05
N ALA A 148 6.42 -17.07 5.78
CA ALA A 148 7.47 -17.63 4.93
C ALA A 148 8.55 -16.59 4.53
N PHE A 149 8.29 -15.31 4.75
CA PHE A 149 9.17 -14.20 4.38
C PHE A 149 9.49 -13.33 5.60
N PRO A 150 10.61 -12.57 5.57
CA PRO A 150 10.88 -11.58 6.60
C PRO A 150 9.76 -10.53 6.67
N SER A 151 9.48 -10.03 7.88
CA SER A 151 8.51 -8.98 8.13
C SER A 151 9.22 -7.69 8.49
N PHE A 152 8.75 -6.56 7.96
CA PHE A 152 9.32 -5.24 8.18
C PHE A 152 8.28 -4.26 8.73
N PRO A 153 8.66 -3.25 9.52
CA PRO A 153 7.73 -2.18 9.91
C PRO A 153 7.21 -1.37 8.71
N VAL A 154 8.06 -1.13 7.72
CA VAL A 154 7.73 -0.55 6.41
C VAL A 154 7.90 -1.67 5.37
N ASP A 155 6.78 -2.15 4.84
CA ASP A 155 6.71 -3.47 4.18
C ASP A 155 6.20 -3.42 2.74
N CYS A 156 5.95 -2.22 2.19
CA CYS A 156 5.35 -2.04 0.86
C CYS A 156 6.07 -2.84 -0.24
N THR A 157 7.40 -2.75 -0.28
CA THR A 157 8.21 -3.38 -1.34
C THR A 157 8.38 -4.87 -1.12
N ASN A 158 8.51 -5.31 0.14
CA ASN A 158 8.58 -6.72 0.47
C ASN A 158 7.27 -7.44 0.10
N PHE A 159 6.12 -6.84 0.40
CA PHE A 159 4.82 -7.34 -0.04
C PHE A 159 4.69 -7.41 -1.56
N VAL A 160 5.00 -6.32 -2.27
CA VAL A 160 4.96 -6.31 -3.75
C VAL A 160 5.90 -7.37 -4.32
N SER A 161 7.11 -7.52 -3.77
CA SER A 161 8.07 -8.54 -4.22
C SER A 161 7.55 -9.95 -3.98
N GLN A 162 6.90 -10.21 -2.84
CA GLN A 162 6.25 -11.50 -2.60
C GLN A 162 5.13 -11.79 -3.60
N CYS A 163 4.34 -10.79 -3.99
CA CYS A 163 3.31 -10.94 -5.02
C CYS A 163 3.93 -11.28 -6.39
N LEU A 164 4.98 -10.56 -6.79
CA LEU A 164 5.69 -10.82 -8.06
C LEU A 164 6.33 -12.21 -8.07
N TYR A 165 6.90 -12.63 -6.94
CA TYR A 165 7.47 -13.97 -6.77
C TYR A 165 6.41 -15.06 -6.85
N ALA A 166 5.25 -14.86 -6.21
CA ALA A 166 4.11 -15.76 -6.30
C ALA A 166 3.55 -15.88 -7.72
N GLY A 167 3.71 -14.81 -8.53
CA GLY A 167 3.45 -14.84 -9.97
C GLY A 167 4.53 -15.55 -10.80
N GLY A 168 5.54 -16.18 -10.19
CA GLY A 168 6.54 -16.98 -10.89
C GLY A 168 7.78 -16.21 -11.38
N ALA A 169 7.94 -14.94 -10.99
CA ALA A 169 9.14 -14.19 -11.32
C ALA A 169 10.39 -14.79 -10.63
N PRO A 170 11.46 -15.13 -11.37
CA PRO A 170 12.64 -15.76 -10.80
C PRO A 170 13.50 -14.74 -10.07
N MET A 171 14.10 -15.18 -8.97
CA MET A 171 15.07 -14.38 -8.22
C MET A 171 16.44 -14.39 -8.91
N THR A 172 17.13 -13.24 -8.91
CA THR A 172 18.45 -13.08 -9.56
C THR A 172 19.42 -12.28 -8.68
N GLY A 173 20.72 -12.41 -8.92
CA GLY A 173 21.76 -11.54 -8.31
C GLY A 173 22.22 -11.90 -6.89
N TYR A 174 21.70 -12.98 -6.31
CA TYR A 174 22.20 -13.55 -5.05
C TYR A 174 23.71 -13.86 -5.13
N PRO A 175 24.51 -13.64 -4.06
CA PRO A 175 24.14 -13.14 -2.72
C PRO A 175 24.39 -11.64 -2.50
N ASN A 176 24.75 -10.87 -3.52
CA ASN A 176 25.04 -9.44 -3.32
C ASN A 176 23.72 -8.67 -3.08
N ARG A 177 23.59 -8.04 -1.91
CA ARG A 177 22.37 -7.27 -1.53
C ARG A 177 22.12 -6.07 -2.45
N ALA A 178 23.17 -5.50 -3.04
CA ALA A 178 23.05 -4.38 -3.98
C ALA A 178 22.67 -4.82 -5.40
N ARG A 179 22.62 -6.13 -5.70
CA ARG A 179 22.43 -6.66 -7.05
C ARG A 179 21.19 -7.57 -7.15
N GLY A 180 20.52 -7.47 -8.28
CA GLY A 180 19.40 -8.33 -8.66
C GLY A 180 18.15 -8.08 -7.83
N TRP A 181 17.33 -9.12 -7.70
CA TRP A 181 16.10 -9.12 -6.93
C TRP A 181 15.86 -10.52 -6.35
N TRP A 182 15.97 -10.63 -5.02
CA TRP A 182 15.94 -11.91 -4.32
C TRP A 182 15.68 -11.75 -2.81
N CYS A 183 15.09 -12.79 -2.22
CA CYS A 183 14.99 -13.03 -0.78
C CYS A 183 15.13 -14.53 -0.50
N GLN A 184 16.28 -14.95 0.04
CA GLN A 184 16.62 -16.36 0.25
C GLN A 184 17.55 -16.51 1.45
N ASN A 185 17.51 -17.67 2.12
CA ASN A 185 18.42 -18.02 3.23
C ASN A 185 18.47 -16.96 4.36
N GLY A 186 17.32 -16.34 4.68
CA GLY A 186 17.24 -15.31 5.72
C GLY A 186 17.86 -13.95 5.34
N SER A 187 18.24 -13.74 4.08
CA SER A 187 18.77 -12.47 3.56
C SER A 187 17.98 -12.01 2.33
N TRP A 188 18.16 -10.76 1.92
CA TRP A 188 17.45 -10.15 0.81
C TRP A 188 18.26 -9.03 0.14
N SER A 189 17.99 -8.85 -1.15
CA SER A 189 18.44 -7.68 -1.92
C SER A 189 17.71 -6.40 -1.50
N TYR A 190 18.31 -5.23 -1.75
CA TYR A 190 17.66 -3.95 -1.51
C TYR A 190 16.42 -3.77 -2.38
N SER A 191 16.46 -4.19 -3.64
CA SER A 191 15.32 -4.15 -4.57
C SER A 191 14.14 -5.02 -4.12
N TRP A 192 14.36 -6.04 -3.27
CA TRP A 192 13.27 -6.83 -2.70
C TRP A 192 12.51 -6.07 -1.60
N ALA A 193 13.18 -5.21 -0.83
CA ALA A 193 12.62 -4.65 0.41
C ALA A 193 12.55 -3.11 0.46
N VAL A 194 13.15 -2.38 -0.48
CA VAL A 194 13.21 -0.90 -0.50
C VAL A 194 12.59 -0.34 -1.77
N ALA A 195 11.61 0.56 -1.64
CA ALA A 195 10.81 1.07 -2.75
C ALA A 195 11.66 1.76 -3.83
N HIS A 196 12.57 2.64 -3.42
CA HIS A 196 13.51 3.30 -4.33
C HIS A 196 14.39 2.30 -5.10
N SER A 197 14.89 1.27 -4.41
CA SER A 197 15.71 0.22 -5.03
C SER A 197 14.90 -0.63 -6.01
N LEU A 198 13.65 -0.99 -5.68
CA LEU A 198 12.76 -1.73 -6.58
C LEU A 198 12.47 -0.94 -7.86
N ARG A 199 12.15 0.35 -7.74
CA ARG A 199 11.90 1.23 -8.89
C ARG A 199 13.07 1.23 -9.87
N TRP A 200 14.29 1.34 -9.38
CA TRP A 200 15.49 1.30 -10.23
C TRP A 200 15.74 -0.08 -10.83
N TYR A 201 15.48 -1.15 -10.08
CA TYR A 201 15.57 -2.50 -10.59
C TYR A 201 14.59 -2.73 -11.75
N LEU A 202 13.30 -2.40 -11.59
CA LEU A 202 12.27 -2.56 -12.63
C LEU A 202 12.60 -1.75 -13.89
N SER A 203 13.19 -0.56 -13.73
CA SER A 203 13.61 0.28 -14.87
C SER A 203 14.80 -0.28 -15.66
N GLY A 204 15.62 -1.12 -15.04
CA GLY A 204 16.93 -1.52 -15.58
C GLY A 204 17.14 -3.02 -15.80
N SER A 205 16.26 -3.86 -15.25
CA SER A 205 16.43 -5.31 -15.26
C SER A 205 16.40 -5.91 -16.67
N ARG A 206 17.43 -6.70 -16.97
CA ARG A 206 17.57 -7.40 -18.26
C ARG A 206 17.46 -8.92 -18.14
N ILE A 207 17.36 -9.44 -16.91
CA ILE A 207 17.38 -10.87 -16.59
C ILE A 207 16.37 -11.10 -15.46
N GLY A 208 15.62 -12.20 -15.53
CA GLY A 208 14.61 -12.53 -14.52
C GLY A 208 13.41 -11.59 -14.57
N LEU A 209 12.96 -11.06 -13.42
CA LEU A 209 11.83 -10.12 -13.36
C LEU A 209 12.10 -8.88 -14.24
N GLN A 210 11.34 -8.72 -15.32
CA GLN A 210 11.43 -7.58 -16.22
C GLN A 210 10.11 -6.79 -16.25
N ALA A 211 10.23 -5.48 -16.47
CA ALA A 211 9.10 -4.59 -16.67
C ALA A 211 9.38 -3.59 -17.79
N VAL A 212 8.32 -3.00 -18.31
CA VAL A 212 8.33 -1.84 -19.20
C VAL A 212 7.66 -0.69 -18.48
N GLU A 213 8.29 0.48 -18.46
CA GLU A 213 7.64 1.69 -17.97
C GLU A 213 6.58 2.13 -18.98
N VAL A 214 5.34 2.34 -18.52
CA VAL A 214 4.24 2.89 -19.32
C VAL A 214 3.92 4.31 -18.88
N PRO A 215 3.51 5.22 -19.79
CA PRO A 215 3.28 6.62 -19.45
C PRO A 215 2.02 6.85 -18.60
N GLU A 216 0.99 6.02 -18.79
CA GLU A 216 -0.34 6.26 -18.22
C GLU A 216 -0.83 5.07 -17.37
N PRO A 217 -1.53 5.32 -16.24
CA PRO A 217 -2.00 4.28 -15.34
C PRO A 217 -3.00 3.30 -15.98
N GLU A 218 -3.79 3.74 -16.97
CA GLU A 218 -4.75 2.92 -17.70
C GLU A 218 -4.09 1.80 -18.51
N GLN A 219 -2.80 1.92 -18.81
CA GLN A 219 -2.05 0.88 -19.52
C GLN A 219 -1.63 -0.27 -18.59
N LEU A 220 -1.74 -0.07 -17.28
CA LEU A 220 -1.46 -1.12 -16.32
C LEU A 220 -2.55 -2.19 -16.32
N MET A 221 -2.15 -3.40 -15.97
CA MET A 221 -2.99 -4.57 -15.81
C MET A 221 -2.85 -5.13 -14.39
N ALA A 222 -3.80 -5.97 -13.98
CA ALA A 222 -3.66 -6.79 -12.79
C ALA A 222 -2.29 -7.51 -12.77
N GLY A 223 -1.56 -7.42 -11.66
CA GLY A 223 -0.18 -7.89 -11.51
C GLY A 223 0.91 -6.83 -11.76
N ASP A 224 0.55 -5.66 -12.31
CA ASP A 224 1.52 -4.58 -12.53
C ASP A 224 1.82 -3.76 -11.28
N VAL A 225 2.89 -2.97 -11.32
CA VAL A 225 3.41 -2.24 -10.15
C VAL A 225 3.35 -0.74 -10.37
N ILE A 226 3.00 -0.01 -9.31
CA ILE A 226 3.10 1.45 -9.25
C ILE A 226 4.10 1.81 -8.16
N CYS A 227 5.06 2.67 -8.48
CA CYS A 227 5.96 3.27 -7.51
C CYS A 227 5.61 4.75 -7.31
N TYR A 228 5.65 5.21 -6.05
CA TYR A 228 5.27 6.57 -5.64
C TYR A 228 6.47 7.26 -5.03
N ASP A 229 6.72 8.48 -5.47
CA ASP A 229 7.60 9.47 -4.85
C ASP A 229 6.67 10.55 -4.29
N PHE A 230 6.42 10.52 -2.98
CA PHE A 230 5.37 11.34 -2.37
C PHE A 230 5.73 12.83 -2.39
N GLN A 231 7.01 13.17 -2.26
CA GLN A 231 7.51 14.54 -2.15
C GLN A 231 7.92 15.13 -3.50
N GLY A 232 8.08 14.31 -4.53
CA GLY A 232 8.57 14.69 -5.84
C GLY A 232 10.06 15.04 -5.86
N ASP A 233 10.85 14.48 -4.93
CA ASP A 233 12.29 14.77 -4.78
C ASP A 233 13.19 13.77 -5.52
N GLY A 234 12.60 12.80 -6.23
CA GLY A 234 13.27 11.74 -6.97
C GLY A 234 13.49 10.46 -6.17
N ARG A 235 13.19 10.47 -4.86
CA ARG A 235 13.19 9.29 -4.01
C ARG A 235 11.81 8.63 -4.07
N PHE A 236 11.77 7.31 -4.25
CA PHE A 236 10.50 6.58 -4.26
C PHE A 236 10.29 5.93 -2.91
N ASP A 237 9.16 6.24 -2.28
CA ASP A 237 8.85 5.91 -0.89
C ASP A 237 7.93 4.71 -0.76
N HIS A 238 7.10 4.48 -1.79
CA HIS A 238 6.06 3.48 -1.73
C HIS A 238 5.94 2.70 -3.03
N SER A 239 5.42 1.49 -2.92
CA SER A 239 5.14 0.63 -4.07
C SER A 239 3.89 -0.18 -3.80
N THR A 240 3.06 -0.35 -4.83
CA THR A 240 1.81 -1.09 -4.77
C THR A 240 1.67 -2.02 -5.96
N ILE A 241 0.82 -3.04 -5.83
CA ILE A 241 0.48 -3.93 -6.93
C ILE A 241 -0.97 -3.70 -7.38
N VAL A 242 -1.19 -3.62 -8.68
CA VAL A 242 -2.52 -3.53 -9.30
C VAL A 242 -3.21 -4.88 -9.18
N VAL A 243 -4.44 -4.90 -8.66
CA VAL A 243 -5.23 -6.13 -8.49
C VAL A 243 -6.50 -6.13 -9.32
N ALA A 244 -7.01 -4.96 -9.67
CA ALA A 244 -8.23 -4.80 -10.46
C ALA A 244 -8.22 -3.44 -11.18
N LYS A 245 -9.28 -3.21 -11.96
CA LYS A 245 -9.61 -1.90 -12.51
C LYS A 245 -11.01 -1.51 -12.07
N ASP A 246 -11.24 -0.21 -11.91
CA ASP A 246 -12.58 0.32 -11.71
C ASP A 246 -13.34 0.48 -13.02
N GLN A 247 -14.54 1.08 -12.93
CA GLN A 247 -15.45 1.30 -14.06
C GLN A 247 -14.82 2.13 -15.20
N ASP A 248 -13.88 3.03 -14.90
CA ASP A 248 -13.21 3.89 -15.88
C ASP A 248 -11.92 3.25 -16.42
N GLY A 249 -11.64 2.00 -16.06
CA GLY A 249 -10.42 1.31 -16.46
C GLY A 249 -9.18 1.74 -15.68
N MET A 250 -9.36 2.47 -14.57
CA MET A 250 -8.27 2.95 -13.73
C MET A 250 -7.86 1.90 -12.70
N PRO A 251 -6.56 1.77 -12.36
CA PRO A 251 -6.11 0.72 -11.45
C PRO A 251 -6.68 0.83 -10.03
N LEU A 252 -6.97 -0.32 -9.44
CA LEU A 252 -7.19 -0.51 -8.01
C LEU A 252 -6.04 -1.37 -7.46
N VAL A 253 -5.47 -0.97 -6.33
CA VAL A 253 -4.21 -1.52 -5.82
C VAL A 253 -4.34 -2.12 -4.42
N ASN A 254 -3.51 -3.12 -4.16
CA ASN A 254 -3.23 -3.61 -2.81
C ASN A 254 -1.84 -3.15 -2.37
N ALA A 255 -1.70 -2.89 -1.07
CA ALA A 255 -0.47 -2.34 -0.51
C ALA A 255 -0.30 -2.69 0.98
N HIS A 256 0.95 -2.64 1.45
CA HIS A 256 1.34 -2.73 2.87
C HIS A 256 1.83 -1.39 3.43
N THR A 257 2.36 -1.38 4.66
CA THR A 257 2.72 -0.21 5.52
C THR A 257 1.49 0.50 6.09
N THR A 258 0.55 0.86 5.24
CA THR A 258 -0.86 1.04 5.62
C THR A 258 -1.65 0.08 4.76
N ASN A 259 -1.98 -1.06 5.35
CA ASN A 259 -2.55 -2.20 4.64
C ASN A 259 -3.83 -1.77 3.93
N SER A 260 -3.85 -1.90 2.62
CA SER A 260 -4.93 -1.41 1.77
C SER A 260 -5.29 -2.47 0.74
N ARG A 261 -6.59 -2.64 0.49
CA ARG A 261 -7.13 -3.54 -0.53
C ARG A 261 -8.07 -2.79 -1.47
N MET A 262 -7.87 -2.98 -2.78
CA MET A 262 -8.64 -2.35 -3.85
C MET A 262 -8.75 -0.82 -3.72
N ARG A 263 -7.69 -0.18 -3.22
CA ARG A 263 -7.62 1.29 -3.08
C ARG A 263 -7.39 1.93 -4.43
N TYR A 264 -7.94 3.13 -4.66
CA TYR A 264 -7.67 3.86 -5.90
C TYR A 264 -6.19 4.22 -6.03
N TRP A 265 -5.64 4.01 -7.24
CA TRP A 265 -4.21 4.10 -7.51
C TRP A 265 -3.59 5.46 -7.24
N SER A 266 -4.33 6.57 -7.36
CA SER A 266 -3.74 7.91 -7.26
C SER A 266 -3.16 8.20 -5.88
N TYR A 267 -3.62 7.48 -4.84
CA TYR A 267 -3.15 7.64 -3.46
C TYR A 267 -3.34 9.06 -2.89
N GLU A 268 -4.16 9.91 -3.53
CA GLU A 268 -4.40 11.29 -3.10
C GLU A 268 -5.14 11.38 -1.75
N ASP A 269 -5.82 10.31 -1.35
CA ASP A 269 -6.45 10.17 -0.04
C ASP A 269 -5.48 9.66 1.05
N SER A 270 -4.18 9.56 0.75
CA SER A 270 -3.15 9.09 1.69
C SER A 270 -2.73 10.18 2.67
N SER A 271 -2.42 9.77 3.89
CA SER A 271 -1.75 10.62 4.88
C SER A 271 -0.38 11.12 4.40
N ALA A 272 0.28 10.36 3.51
CA ALA A 272 1.56 10.70 2.91
C ALA A 272 1.44 11.53 1.61
N TYR A 273 0.23 11.80 1.12
CA TYR A 273 0.04 12.54 -0.12
C TYR A 273 0.57 13.97 -0.01
N THR A 274 1.29 14.40 -1.04
CA THR A 274 1.61 15.82 -1.30
C THR A 274 1.23 16.17 -2.73
N PRO A 275 0.96 17.46 -3.04
CA PRO A 275 0.71 17.91 -4.42
C PRO A 275 1.88 17.65 -5.39
N ASN A 276 3.08 17.36 -4.89
CA ASN A 276 4.27 17.10 -5.71
C ASN A 276 4.44 15.62 -6.08
N ILE A 277 3.51 14.75 -5.67
CA ILE A 277 3.60 13.31 -5.88
C ILE A 277 3.94 12.97 -7.34
N ARG A 278 4.89 12.06 -7.52
CA ARG A 278 5.28 11.50 -8.83
C ARG A 278 5.07 10.00 -8.84
N TYR A 279 4.76 9.49 -10.03
CA TYR A 279 4.47 8.08 -10.25
C TYR A 279 5.44 7.48 -11.26
N LYS A 280 5.66 6.17 -11.11
CA LYS A 280 6.22 5.32 -12.16
C LYS A 280 5.34 4.09 -12.30
N PHE A 281 4.88 3.84 -13.51
CA PHE A 281 3.97 2.75 -13.86
C PHE A 281 4.76 1.67 -14.57
N PHE A 282 4.79 0.46 -14.02
CA PHE A 282 5.57 -0.65 -14.54
C PHE A 282 4.66 -1.80 -14.96
N HIS A 283 4.59 -2.02 -16.26
CA HIS A 283 3.98 -3.22 -16.84
C HIS A 283 4.96 -4.39 -16.75
N ILE A 284 4.64 -5.42 -15.98
CA ILE A 284 5.48 -6.62 -15.86
C ILE A 284 5.39 -7.43 -17.15
N ILE A 285 6.52 -7.91 -17.68
CA ILE A 285 6.50 -8.60 -18.97
C ILE A 285 6.08 -10.06 -18.80
N ASP A 286 4.96 -10.42 -19.44
CA ASP A 286 4.49 -11.80 -19.55
C ASP A 286 5.14 -12.45 -20.77
N ARG A 287 6.28 -13.14 -20.62
CA ARG A 287 6.86 -13.90 -21.73
C ARG A 287 6.40 -15.35 -21.70
N LYS A 288 6.13 -15.90 -22.89
CA LYS A 288 6.17 -17.33 -23.18
C LYS A 288 7.57 -17.68 -23.67
#